data_AF-A0A4D6LNL6-F1
#
_entry.id   AF-A0A4D6LNL6-F1
#
_cell.length_a   1.000
_cell.length_b   1.000
_cell.length_c   1.000
_cell.angle_alpha   90.00
_cell.angle_beta   90.00
_cell.angle_gamma   90.00
#
_symmetry.space_group_name_H-M   'P 1'
#
loop_
_entity.id
_entity.type
_entity.pdbx_description
1 polymer ?
#
loop_
_entity_poly.entity_id
_entity_poly.type
_entity_poly.pdbx_seq_one_letter_code
_entity_poly.pdbx_strand_id
1 'polypeptide(L)'
;MAGPCELWVSLETNNLKYYIQRIVGKPRGQQLKVIYPKCNKQEDSWECGYYVMSWIRTIIRAAIKDEWIERFKNPSPLPDDIIHTLRQEWATYLLER
;
A
#
# COMPACT_ATOMS: atom_id res chain seq x y z
N MET A 1 12.91 1.27 -23.61
CA MET A 1 12.07 0.08 -23.90
C MET A 1 11.65 -0.48 -22.56
N ALA A 2 10.35 -0.66 -22.31
CA ALA A 2 9.89 -1.19 -21.03
C ALA A 2 10.16 -2.70 -20.95
N GLY A 3 10.65 -3.17 -19.80
CA GLY A 3 10.99 -4.59 -19.60
C GLY A 3 9.75 -5.48 -19.45
N PRO A 4 9.87 -6.82 -19.61
CA PRO A 4 8.75 -7.75 -19.44
C PRO A 4 8.00 -7.59 -18.11
N CYS A 5 8.71 -7.35 -17.00
CA CYS A 5 8.09 -7.09 -15.70
C CYS A 5 7.29 -5.78 -15.65
N GLU A 6 7.75 -4.73 -16.33
CA GLU A 6 7.06 -3.43 -16.35
C GLU A 6 5.74 -3.51 -17.14
N LEU A 7 5.71 -4.32 -18.20
CA LEU A 7 4.49 -4.60 -18.95
C LEU A 7 3.47 -5.37 -18.09
N TRP A 8 3.90 -6.39 -17.35
CA TRP A 8 3.04 -7.15 -16.43
C TRP A 8 2.43 -6.27 -15.33
N VAL A 9 3.25 -5.42 -14.68
CA VAL A 9 2.77 -4.48 -13.65
C VAL A 9 1.76 -3.49 -14.23
N SER A 10 2.01 -3.00 -15.45
CA SER A 10 1.08 -2.09 -16.15
C SER A 10 -0.26 -2.76 -16.46
N LEU A 11 -0.24 -4.00 -16.98
CA LEU A 11 -1.44 -4.79 -17.25
C LEU A 11 -2.29 -5.01 -15.98
N GLU A 12 -1.65 -5.44 -14.90
CA GLU A 12 -2.35 -5.73 -13.65
C GLU A 12 -2.95 -4.46 -13.02
N THR A 13 -2.23 -3.34 -13.09
CA THR A 13 -2.74 -2.05 -12.62
C THR A 13 -3.95 -1.60 -13.45
N ASN A 14 -3.93 -1.79 -14.77
CA ASN A 14 -5.06 -1.43 -15.63
C ASN A 14 -6.29 -2.28 -15.35
N ASN A 15 -6.11 -3.59 -15.10
CA ASN A 15 -7.20 -4.49 -14.71
C ASN A 15 -7.82 -4.07 -13.37
N LEU A 16 -6.99 -3.78 -12.36
CA LEU A 16 -7.44 -3.32 -11.06
C LEU A 16 -8.18 -1.97 -11.16
N LYS A 17 -7.63 -1.02 -11.94
CA LYS A 17 -8.26 0.29 -12.19
C LYS A 17 -9.63 0.11 -12.83
N TYR A 18 -9.78 -0.80 -13.80
CA TYR A 18 -11.05 -1.10 -14.43
C TYR A 18 -12.07 -1.67 -13.43
N TYR A 19 -11.67 -2.65 -12.62
CA TYR A 19 -12.54 -3.27 -11.62
C TYR A 19 -13.02 -2.25 -10.57
N ILE A 20 -12.11 -1.43 -10.03
CA ILE A 20 -12.47 -0.40 -9.04
C ILE A 20 -13.39 0.67 -9.67
N GLN A 21 -13.15 1.10 -10.91
CA GLN A 21 -14.03 2.06 -11.59
C GLN A 21 -15.47 1.55 -11.67
N ARG A 22 -15.63 0.26 -11.96
CA ARG A 22 -16.93 -0.39 -12.04
C ARG A 22 -17.64 -0.45 -10.68
N ILE A 23 -16.91 -0.73 -9.59
CA ILE A 23 -17.48 -0.79 -8.22
C ILE A 23 -17.83 0.59 -7.68
N VAL A 24 -16.95 1.58 -7.84
CA VAL A 24 -17.13 2.92 -7.29
C VAL A 24 -18.27 3.68 -7.99
N GLY A 25 -18.77 3.19 -9.13
CA GLY A 25 -19.91 3.78 -9.84
C GLY A 25 -19.62 5.18 -10.37
N LYS A 26 -18.36 5.46 -10.73
CA LYS A 26 -17.93 6.78 -11.22
C LYS A 26 -18.74 7.19 -12.46
N PRO A 27 -19.16 8.47 -12.59
CA PRO A 27 -19.82 8.96 -13.79
C PRO A 27 -18.95 8.72 -15.04
N ARG A 28 -19.60 8.41 -16.17
CA ARG A 28 -18.93 8.29 -17.48
C ARG A 28 -18.11 9.57 -17.73
N GLY A 29 -16.79 9.41 -17.93
CA GLY A 29 -15.86 10.51 -18.16
C GLY A 29 -14.94 10.85 -16.96
N GLN A 30 -15.25 10.39 -15.74
CA GLN A 30 -14.36 10.58 -14.59
C GLN A 30 -13.44 9.35 -14.40
N GLN A 31 -12.16 9.48 -14.75
CA GLN A 31 -11.19 8.41 -14.56
C GLN A 31 -10.60 8.39 -13.14
N LEU A 32 -10.34 7.20 -12.61
CA LEU A 32 -9.49 7.05 -11.43
C LEU A 32 -8.05 7.46 -11.76
N LYS A 33 -7.48 8.32 -10.92
CA LYS A 33 -6.06 8.64 -10.93
C LYS A 33 -5.33 7.62 -10.07
N VAL A 34 -4.44 6.85 -10.69
CA VAL A 34 -3.50 5.96 -9.99
C VAL A 34 -2.23 6.74 -9.72
N ILE A 35 -1.67 6.60 -8.53
CA ILE A 35 -0.42 7.23 -8.11
C ILE A 35 0.53 6.16 -7.56
N TYR A 36 1.83 6.40 -7.73
CA TYR A 36 2.89 5.53 -7.21
C TYR A 36 3.83 6.37 -6.35
N PRO A 37 3.54 6.53 -5.06
CA PRO A 37 4.44 7.26 -4.18
C PRO A 37 5.74 6.48 -3.92
N LYS A 38 6.81 7.20 -3.54
CA LYS A 38 8.11 6.62 -3.17
C LYS A 38 8.10 6.13 -1.71
N CYS A 39 7.31 5.09 -1.45
CA CYS A 39 7.12 4.51 -0.12
C CYS A 39 8.33 3.70 0.39
N ASN A 40 8.30 3.32 1.68
CA ASN A 40 9.34 2.53 2.32
C ASN A 40 9.62 1.25 1.53
N LYS A 41 10.90 0.98 1.25
CA LYS A 41 11.32 -0.23 0.56
C LYS A 41 11.75 -1.27 1.60
N GLN A 42 11.11 -2.44 1.58
CA GLN A 42 11.52 -3.58 2.41
C GLN A 42 12.93 -4.07 2.01
N GLU A 43 13.67 -4.57 2.99
CA GLU A 43 14.99 -5.15 2.75
C GLU A 43 14.90 -6.65 2.56
N ASP A 44 14.06 -7.31 3.36
CA ASP A 44 13.86 -8.74 3.32
C ASP A 44 12.56 -9.16 2.62
N SER A 45 12.52 -10.38 2.07
CA SER A 45 11.37 -10.89 1.30
C SER A 45 10.12 -11.20 2.16
N TRP A 46 10.27 -11.33 3.47
CA TRP A 46 9.21 -11.74 4.40
C TRP A 46 8.47 -10.56 5.04
N GLU A 47 8.93 -9.32 4.84
CA GLU A 47 8.45 -8.16 5.57
C GLU A 47 7.24 -7.46 4.95
N CYS A 48 6.92 -7.77 3.68
CA CYS A 48 5.93 -7.03 2.89
C CYS A 48 4.58 -6.86 3.60
N GLY A 49 4.11 -7.90 4.29
CA GLY A 49 2.87 -7.86 5.07
C GLY A 49 2.90 -6.83 6.20
N TYR A 50 4.03 -6.69 6.90
CA TYR A 50 4.18 -5.70 7.98
C TYR A 50 4.16 -4.26 7.46
N TYR A 51 4.74 -4.03 6.28
CA TYR A 51 4.70 -2.71 5.64
C TYR A 51 3.26 -2.32 5.27
N VAL A 52 2.50 -3.25 4.70
CA VAL A 52 1.07 -3.04 4.39
C VAL A 52 0.27 -2.78 5.67
N MET A 53 0.45 -3.59 6.72
CA MET A 53 -0.24 -3.41 8.00
C MET A 53 0.08 -2.07 8.66
N SER A 54 1.36 -1.68 8.69
CA SER A 54 1.82 -0.40 9.23
C SER A 54 1.12 0.78 8.54
N TRP A 55 1.08 0.74 7.21
CA TRP A 55 0.47 1.81 6.42
C TRP A 55 -1.05 1.84 6.53
N ILE A 56 -1.75 0.70 6.52
CA ILE A 56 -3.20 0.66 6.76
C ILE A 56 -3.52 1.26 8.12
N ARG A 57 -2.81 0.85 9.19
CA ARG A 57 -2.97 1.39 10.53
C ARG A 57 -2.76 2.91 10.56
N THR A 58 -1.70 3.39 9.91
CA THR A 58 -1.35 4.82 9.86
C THR A 58 -2.41 5.64 9.12
N ILE A 59 -2.87 5.18 7.95
CA ILE A 59 -3.89 5.87 7.14
C ILE A 59 -5.19 6.02 7.93
N ILE A 60 -5.64 4.94 8.58
CA ILE A 60 -6.88 4.94 9.36
C ILE A 60 -6.75 5.85 10.58
N ARG A 61 -5.68 5.70 11.37
CA ARG A 61 -5.49 6.48 12.61
C ARG A 61 -5.33 7.98 12.35
N ALA A 62 -4.63 8.37 11.30
CA ALA A 62 -4.41 9.76 10.94
C ALA A 62 -5.49 10.31 9.98
N ALA A 63 -6.51 9.52 9.65
CA ALA A 63 -7.58 9.86 8.71
C ALA A 63 -7.05 10.48 7.39
N ILE A 64 -5.97 9.91 6.84
CA ILE A 64 -5.30 10.44 5.64
C ILE A 64 -6.23 10.30 4.43
N LYS A 65 -6.48 11.41 3.74
CA LYS A 65 -7.36 11.48 2.54
C LYS A 65 -6.67 12.08 1.31
N ASP A 66 -5.58 12.82 1.52
CA ASP A 66 -4.88 13.62 0.51
C ASP A 66 -3.35 13.58 0.73
N GLU A 67 -2.63 14.33 -0.11
CA GLU A 67 -1.17 14.51 -0.01
C GLU A 67 -0.36 13.20 -0.03
N TRP A 68 -0.92 12.15 -0.65
CA TRP A 68 -0.36 10.81 -0.66
C TRP A 68 1.14 10.78 -1.05
N ILE A 69 1.55 11.53 -2.07
CA ILE A 69 2.96 11.61 -2.47
C ILE A 69 3.86 12.13 -1.35
N GLU A 70 3.42 13.15 -0.61
CA GLU A 70 4.18 13.73 0.50
C GLU A 70 4.21 12.83 1.73
N ARG A 71 3.11 12.13 2.01
CA ARG A 71 3.03 11.20 3.16
C ARG A 71 3.86 9.94 2.94
N PHE A 72 3.97 9.48 1.70
CA PHE A 72 4.70 8.28 1.30
C PHE A 72 6.01 8.61 0.55
N LYS A 73 6.74 9.66 0.93
CA LYS A 73 7.99 10.06 0.22
C LYS A 73 9.28 9.46 0.79
N ASN A 74 9.18 8.67 1.86
CA ASN A 74 10.34 8.09 2.52
C ASN A 74 10.61 6.67 1.99
N PRO A 75 11.71 6.45 1.23
CA PRO A 75 12.06 5.13 0.73
C PRO A 75 12.81 4.27 1.76
N SER A 76 13.24 4.83 2.89
CA SER A 76 13.95 4.06 3.92
C SER A 76 13.10 2.89 4.40
N PRO A 77 13.70 1.76 4.78
CA PRO A 77 12.98 0.64 5.40
C PRO A 77 12.20 1.09 6.64
N LEU A 78 11.15 0.35 6.98
CA LEU A 78 10.53 0.51 8.29
C LEU A 78 11.53 0.07 9.37
N PRO A 79 11.63 0.79 10.49
CA PRO A 79 12.45 0.36 11.61
C PRO A 79 12.01 -1.02 12.15
N ASP A 80 12.98 -1.87 12.51
CA ASP A 80 12.74 -3.22 13.01
C ASP A 80 11.81 -3.23 14.24
N ASP A 81 11.94 -2.26 15.13
CA ASP A 81 11.10 -2.12 16.32
C ASP A 81 9.62 -1.94 15.96
N ILE A 82 9.30 -1.26 14.86
CA ILE A 82 7.93 -1.13 14.35
C ILE A 82 7.42 -2.48 13.84
N ILE A 83 8.24 -3.24 13.11
CA ILE A 83 7.89 -4.58 12.61
C ILE A 83 7.65 -5.54 13.78
N HIS A 84 8.54 -5.55 14.76
CA HIS A 84 8.42 -6.36 15.97
C HIS A 84 7.19 -6.00 16.78
N THR A 85 6.91 -4.71 16.96
CA THR A 85 5.71 -4.22 17.66
C THR A 85 4.45 -4.70 16.97
N LEU A 86 4.34 -4.54 15.64
CA LEU A 86 3.19 -5.03 14.88
C LEU A 86 3.01 -6.54 15.05
N ARG A 87 4.08 -7.32 14.94
CA ARG A 87 4.02 -8.78 15.14
C ARG A 87 3.46 -9.14 16.51
N GLN A 88 3.93 -8.49 17.57
CA GLN A 88 3.49 -8.77 18.94
C GLN A 88 2.05 -8.32 19.19
N GLU A 89 1.67 -7.11 18.75
CA GLU A 89 0.30 -6.61 18.85
C GLU A 89 -0.69 -7.55 18.16
N TRP A 90 -0.38 -8.01 16.94
CA TRP A 90 -1.24 -8.92 16.19
C TRP A 90 -1.28 -10.33 16.79
N ALA A 91 -0.14 -10.87 17.23
CA ALA A 91 -0.09 -12.18 17.88
C ALA A 91 -0.91 -12.18 19.18
N THR A 92 -0.74 -11.15 20.01
CA THR A 92 -1.51 -10.95 21.25
C THR A 92 -3.00 -10.88 20.93
N TYR A 93 -3.39 -10.00 20.00
CA TYR A 93 -4.78 -9.85 19.61
C TYR A 93 -5.38 -11.13 19.01
N LEU A 94 -4.61 -12.01 18.38
CA LEU A 94 -5.10 -13.29 17.84
C LEU A 94 -5.21 -14.39 18.90
N LEU A 95 -4.32 -14.40 19.90
CA LEU A 95 -4.27 -15.40 20.96
C LEU A 95 -5.23 -15.09 22.11
N GLU A 96 -5.57 -13.82 22.32
CA GLU A 96 -6.56 -13.38 23.31
C GLU A 96 -8.02 -13.56 22.85
N ARG A 97 -8.26 -14.24 21.71
CA ARG A 97 -9.60 -14.51 21.18
C ARG A 97 -10.08 -15.92 21.48
#